data_AF-A0A7V1D6B4-F1
#
_entry.id   AF-A0A7V1D6B4-F1
#
_cell.length_a   1.000
_cell.length_b   1.000
_cell.length_c   1.000
_cell.angle_alpha   90.00
_cell.angle_beta   90.00
_cell.angle_gamma   90.00
#
_symmetry.space_group_name_H-M   'P 1'
#
loop_
_entity.id
_entity.type
_entity.pdbx_description
1 polymer ?
#
loop_
_entity_poly.entity_id
_entity_poly.type
_entity_poly.pdbx_seq_one_letter_code
_entity_poly.pdbx_strand_id
1 'polypeptide(L)' 'MAVRELRPGIYWVGAIDWNRRLFDELIPLPDGTSYNSYLIK' A
#
# COMPACT_ATOMS: atom_id res chain seq x y z
N MET A 1 1.11 -9.79 0.47
CA MET A 1 1.92 -8.99 1.42
C MET A 1 3.35 -9.01 0.89
N ALA A 2 3.93 -7.84 0.60
CA ALA A 2 5.26 -7.75 0.03
C ALA A 2 6.12 -6.89 0.96
N VAL A 3 7.26 -7.43 1.41
CA VAL A 3 8.24 -6.71 2.22
C VAL A 3 9.31 -6.19 1.27
N ARG A 4 9.51 -4.87 1.25
CA ARG A 4 10.51 -4.22 0.39
C ARG A 4 11.36 -3.27 1.22
N GLU A 5 12.67 -3.48 1.24
CA GLU A 5 13.60 -2.51 1.80
C GLU A 5 13.65 -1.26 0.90
N LEU A 6 13.41 -0.09 1.49
CA LEU A 6 13.47 1.20 0.79
C LEU A 6 14.82 1.89 1.00
N ARG A 7 15.35 1.75 2.22
CA ARG A 7 16.65 2.24 2.69
C ARG A 7 17.15 1.27 3.76
N PRO A 8 18.46 1.22 4.05
CA PRO A 8 18.98 0.41 5.14
C PRO A 8 18.18 0.61 6.43
N GLY A 9 17.56 -0.47 6.93
CA GLY A 9 16.76 -0.45 8.16
C GLY A 9 15.32 0.09 8.03
N ILE A 10 14.90 0.54 6.85
CA ILE A 10 13.54 1.05 6.58
C ILE A 10 12.85 0.16 5.55
N TYR A 11 11.78 -0.49 5.96
CA TYR A 11 11.05 -1.46 5.16
C TYR A 11 9.62 -1.01 4.92
N TRP A 12 9.18 -1.07 3.67
CA TRP A 12 7.76 -1.02 3.34
C TRP A 12 7.16 -2.41 3.52
N VAL A 13 6.08 -2.50 4.30
CA VAL A 13 5.39 -3.76 4.67
C VAL A 13 3.89 -3.72 4.38
N GLY A 14 3.51 -2.92 3.37
CA GLY A 14 2.11 -2.69 3.00
C GLY A 14 1.45 -3.78 2.17
N ALA A 15 0.23 -3.48 1.73
CA ALA A 15 -0.55 -4.28 0.81
C ALA A 15 -1.01 -3.44 -0.39
N ILE A 16 -1.06 -4.06 -1.57
CA ILE A 16 -1.63 -3.45 -2.78
C ILE A 16 -2.98 -4.10 -3.02
N ASP A 17 -4.02 -3.29 -3.19
CA ASP A 17 -5.37 -3.72 -3.52
C ASP A 17 -5.75 -3.20 -4.90
N TRP A 18 -5.46 -4.02 -5.91
CA TRP A 18 -5.78 -3.75 -7.32
C TRP A 18 -7.28 -3.79 -7.61
N ASN A 19 -8.07 -4.46 -6.77
CA ASN A 19 -9.49 -4.68 -7.01
C ASN A 19 -10.35 -3.57 -6.40
N ARG A 20 -9.77 -2.67 -5.61
CA ARG A 20 -10.51 -1.57 -5.00
C ARG A 20 -11.01 -0.60 -6.07
N ARG A 21 -12.33 -0.43 -6.15
CA ARG A 21 -12.98 0.46 -7.14
C ARG A 21 -13.43 1.80 -6.58
N LEU A 22 -13.56 1.92 -5.26
CA LEU A 22 -14.04 3.12 -4.58
C LEU A 22 -13.19 3.44 -3.35
N PHE A 23 -12.79 4.70 -3.22
CA PHE A 23 -12.23 5.31 -2.03
C PHE A 23 -13.36 5.97 -1.23
N ASP A 24 -13.46 5.61 0.04
CA ASP A 24 -14.51 6.09 0.96
C ASP A 24 -15.93 5.95 0.39
N GLU A 25 -16.15 4.91 -0.43
CA GLU A 25 -17.42 4.63 -1.11
C GLU A 25 -17.94 5.75 -2.04
N LEU A 26 -17.15 6.80 -2.26
CA LEU A 26 -17.56 8.02 -2.98
C LEU A 26 -16.70 8.31 -4.21
N ILE A 27 -15.39 8.07 -4.12
CA ILE A 27 -14.44 8.50 -5.15
C ILE A 27 -13.95 7.28 -5.95
N PRO A 28 -14.08 7.25 -7.29
CA PRO A 28 -13.65 6.11 -8.09
C PRO A 28 -12.11 5.95 -8.09
N LEU A 29 -11.66 4.70 -8.05
CA LEU A 29 -10.25 4.32 -8.14
C LEU A 29 -10.03 3.46 -9.40
N PRO A 30 -9.58 4.05 -10.53
CA PRO A 30 -9.38 3.31 -11.77
C PRO A 30 -8.25 2.28 -11.67
N ASP A 31 -7.24 2.53 -10.81
CA ASP A 31 -6.01 1.74 -10.72
C ASP A 31 -5.84 1.02 -9.37
N GLY A 32 -6.90 0.94 -8.56
CA GLY A 32 -6.82 0.38 -7.20
C GLY A 32 -6.16 1.32 -6.19
N THR A 33 -5.67 0.77 -5.08
CA THR A 33 -5.00 1.53 -4.02
C THR A 33 -3.92 0.72 -3.29
N SER A 34 -3.20 1.35 -2.38
CA SER A 34 -2.23 0.70 -1.48
C SER A 34 -2.44 1.12 -0.04
N TYR A 35 -2.26 0.16 0.87
CA TYR A 35 -2.24 0.37 2.31
C TYR A 35 -0.79 0.29 2.78
N ASN A 36 -0.17 1.44 2.96
CA ASN A 36 1.28 1.54 3.20
C ASN A 36 1.59 1.54 4.69
N SER A 37 2.58 0.75 5.10
CA SER A 37 3.11 0.72 6.47
C SER A 37 4.62 0.57 6.41
N TYR A 38 5.31 1.14 7.39
CA TYR A 38 6.76 1.19 7.43
C TYR A 38 7.29 0.59 8.73
N LEU A 39 8.21 -0.36 8.60
CA LEU A 39 8.94 -0.94 9.72
C LEU A 39 10.34 -0.33 9.75
N ILE A 40 10.72 0.20 10.92
CA ILE A 40 12.05 0.73 11.21
C ILE A 40 12.74 -0.27 12.15
N LYS A 41 13.89 -0.80 11.75
CA LYS A 41 14.69 -1.73 12.53
C LYS A 41 15.91 -1.06 13.14
#